data_AF-A0AAE4RZ47-F1
#
_entry.id   AF-A0AAE4RZ47-F1
#
_cell.length_a   1.000
_cell.length_b   1.000
_cell.length_c   1.000
_cell.angle_alpha   90.00
_cell.angle_beta   90.00
_cell.angle_gamma   90.00
#
_symmetry.space_group_name_H-M   'P 1'
#
loop_
_entity.id
_entity.type
_entity.pdbx_description
1 polymer ?
#
loop_
_entity_poly.entity_id
_entity_poly.type
_entity_poly.pdbx_seq_one_letter_code
_entity_poly.pdbx_strand_id
1 'polypeptide(L)'
;MDAEFVDLTAENLADEHLCCIIRTKKAHPGVEAKRRWLSDRLREGHVFRKLNAKGVVFIEYAPLETAWVPVIGDNYYYIYCLWVAGPYKGKGYAKALMEHCLADARTHGKSGVCMLGAEKQKAWLSDQSFARKFGFEVVDTTDNGYELLALSFDGTTPKFAENAKKMTIESQTLTVYYDMQCPFIPGNLEMIRQHCEAHGVPADFIEVDTLRKAKELPCVFNNWGVFYKGKFETVNLLDAAALERILKK
;
A
#
# COMPACT_ATOMS: atom_id res chain seq x y z
N MET A 1 17.85 0.26 -22.99
CA MET A 1 16.95 -0.55 -22.16
C MET A 1 15.95 0.29 -21.36
N ASP A 2 16.06 1.62 -21.33
CA ASP A 2 15.07 2.51 -20.69
C ASP A 2 13.74 2.69 -21.44
N ALA A 3 13.63 2.25 -22.69
CA ALA A 3 12.40 2.39 -23.49
C ALA A 3 11.25 1.45 -23.04
N GLU A 4 11.49 0.54 -22.09
CA GLU A 4 10.48 -0.42 -21.62
C GLU A 4 9.66 0.08 -20.44
N PHE A 5 10.15 1.03 -19.64
CA PHE A 5 9.45 1.53 -18.46
C PHE A 5 9.08 3.01 -18.62
N VAL A 6 7.98 3.40 -17.99
CA VAL A 6 7.47 4.77 -17.96
C VAL A 6 7.07 5.11 -16.52
N ASP A 7 7.43 6.31 -16.10
CA ASP A 7 6.96 6.90 -14.85
C ASP A 7 5.68 7.67 -15.11
N LEU A 8 4.71 7.55 -14.21
CA LEU A 8 3.54 8.41 -14.26
C LEU A 8 3.92 9.81 -13.79
N THR A 9 3.52 10.81 -14.58
CA THR A 9 3.75 12.23 -14.32
C THR A 9 2.42 12.97 -14.37
N ALA A 10 2.39 14.23 -13.93
CA ALA A 10 1.17 15.04 -14.00
C ALA A 10 0.65 15.18 -15.45
N GLU A 11 1.55 15.15 -16.44
CA GLU A 11 1.25 15.31 -17.85
C GLU A 11 0.68 14.04 -18.50
N ASN A 12 1.20 12.85 -18.15
CA ASN A 12 0.77 11.59 -18.76
C ASN A 12 -0.27 10.82 -17.95
N LEU A 13 -0.52 11.23 -16.69
CA LEU A 13 -1.40 10.50 -15.78
C LEU A 13 -2.84 10.41 -16.30
N ALA A 14 -3.34 11.34 -17.10
CA ALA A 14 -4.70 11.25 -17.66
C ALA A 14 -4.83 10.10 -18.68
N ASP A 15 -3.79 9.88 -19.48
CA ASP A 15 -3.81 8.98 -20.64
C ASP A 15 -3.25 7.59 -20.33
N GLU A 16 -2.39 7.49 -19.31
CA GLU A 16 -1.80 6.23 -18.91
C GLU A 16 -2.77 5.33 -18.13
N HIS A 17 -2.58 4.03 -18.31
CA HIS A 17 -3.31 3.03 -17.53
C HIS A 17 -2.64 2.80 -16.18
N LEU A 18 -3.44 2.58 -15.14
CA LEU A 18 -2.96 2.17 -13.83
C LEU A 18 -2.91 0.63 -13.77
N CYS A 19 -1.71 0.06 -13.67
CA CYS A 19 -1.44 -1.37 -13.79
C CYS A 19 -2.23 -2.28 -12.84
N CYS A 20 -2.86 -1.77 -11.79
CA CYS A 20 -3.65 -2.56 -10.87
C CYS A 20 -4.94 -3.09 -11.51
N ILE A 21 -5.59 -2.33 -12.41
CA ILE A 21 -6.83 -2.71 -13.10
C ILE A 21 -6.71 -2.36 -14.59
N ILE A 22 -6.48 -3.37 -15.43
CA ILE A 22 -6.11 -3.19 -16.84
C ILE A 22 -7.31 -3.40 -17.80
N ARG A 23 -8.48 -3.75 -17.26
CA ARG A 23 -9.52 -4.46 -18.03
C ARG A 23 -10.78 -3.68 -18.38
N THR A 24 -10.79 -2.36 -18.33
CA THR A 24 -12.04 -1.63 -18.59
C THR A 24 -11.91 -0.70 -19.78
N LYS A 25 -12.72 -0.96 -20.82
CA LYS A 25 -13.00 -0.01 -21.91
C LYS A 25 -13.83 1.19 -21.44
N LYS A 26 -14.39 1.11 -20.22
CA LYS A 26 -15.16 2.15 -19.55
C LYS A 26 -14.34 2.68 -18.36
N ALA A 27 -14.54 3.94 -17.99
CA ALA A 27 -13.98 4.48 -16.75
C ALA A 27 -14.36 3.58 -15.56
N HIS A 28 -13.36 3.12 -14.81
CA HIS A 28 -13.57 2.31 -13.61
C HIS A 28 -13.47 3.22 -12.39
N PRO A 29 -14.51 3.34 -11.55
CA PRO A 29 -14.54 4.29 -10.43
C PRO A 29 -13.30 4.20 -9.53
N GLY A 30 -12.82 2.99 -9.26
CA GLY A 30 -11.59 2.77 -8.49
C GLY A 30 -10.30 3.23 -9.18
N VAL A 31 -10.23 3.12 -10.51
CA VAL A 31 -9.07 3.63 -11.27
C VAL A 31 -9.06 5.15 -11.24
N GLU A 32 -10.22 5.78 -11.42
CA GLU A 32 -10.33 7.25 -11.35
C GLU A 32 -10.09 7.78 -9.94
N ALA A 33 -10.51 7.04 -8.90
CA ALA A 33 -10.17 7.38 -7.51
C ALA A 33 -8.66 7.34 -7.26
N LYS A 34 -7.97 6.26 -7.67
CA LYS A 34 -6.50 6.20 -7.58
C LYS A 34 -5.83 7.27 -8.44
N ARG A 35 -6.37 7.58 -9.62
CA ARG A 35 -5.81 8.63 -10.50
C ARG A 35 -5.84 10.00 -9.80
N ARG A 36 -6.96 10.36 -9.17
CA ARG A 36 -7.07 11.57 -8.35
C ARG A 36 -6.14 11.54 -7.14
N TRP A 37 -6.04 10.40 -6.46
CA TRP A 37 -5.10 10.26 -5.35
C TRP A 37 -3.65 10.46 -5.82
N LEU A 38 -3.25 9.84 -6.93
CA LEU A 38 -1.92 9.98 -7.50
C LEU A 38 -1.62 11.41 -7.96
N SER A 39 -2.58 12.15 -8.53
CA SER A 39 -2.32 13.51 -9.02
C SER A 39 -1.81 14.45 -7.92
N ASP A 40 -2.24 14.23 -6.68
CA ASP A 40 -1.75 14.99 -5.53
C ASP A 40 -0.40 14.45 -5.05
N ARG A 41 -0.28 13.11 -4.91
CA ARG A 41 0.91 12.46 -4.35
C ARG A 41 2.16 12.57 -5.24
N LEU A 42 2.00 12.60 -6.57
CA LEU A 42 3.12 12.80 -7.49
C LEU A 42 3.89 14.10 -7.18
N ARG A 43 3.19 15.14 -6.73
CA ARG A 43 3.80 16.43 -6.34
C ARG A 43 4.58 16.36 -5.03
N GLU A 44 4.35 15.32 -4.23
CA GLU A 44 4.97 15.07 -2.93
C GLU A 44 6.18 14.11 -3.04
N GLY A 45 6.62 13.81 -4.27
CA GLY A 45 7.74 12.90 -4.55
C GLY A 45 7.33 11.43 -4.70
N HIS A 46 6.02 11.14 -4.77
CA HIS A 46 5.55 9.80 -5.06
C HIS A 46 5.95 9.38 -6.48
N VAL A 47 6.47 8.16 -6.63
CA VAL A 47 6.89 7.58 -7.90
C VAL A 47 6.03 6.36 -8.20
N PHE A 48 5.40 6.36 -9.37
CA PHE A 48 4.74 5.19 -9.94
C PHE A 48 5.42 4.84 -11.25
N ARG A 49 6.26 3.80 -11.24
CA ARG A 49 6.99 3.32 -12.42
C ARG A 49 6.39 2.02 -12.92
N LYS A 50 6.09 1.93 -14.21
CA LYS A 50 5.46 0.76 -14.80
C LYS A 50 6.05 0.38 -16.14
N LEU A 51 5.84 -0.89 -16.54
CA LEU A 51 6.15 -1.31 -17.91
C LEU A 51 5.25 -0.54 -18.89
N ASN A 52 5.83 -0.13 -20.02
CA ASN A 52 5.12 0.49 -21.14
C ASN A 52 4.37 -0.57 -21.97
N ALA A 53 3.49 -1.31 -21.28
CA ALA A 53 2.62 -2.31 -21.86
C ALA A 53 1.39 -2.46 -20.96
N LYS A 54 0.27 -2.93 -21.52
CA LYS A 54 -0.94 -3.23 -20.74
C LYS A 54 -0.74 -4.51 -19.94
N GLY A 55 0.04 -4.41 -18.85
CA GLY A 55 0.40 -5.51 -17.97
C GLY A 55 0.53 -5.08 -16.51
N VAL A 56 0.34 -6.00 -15.58
CA VAL A 56 0.52 -5.75 -14.14
C VAL A 56 2.01 -5.87 -13.84
N VAL A 57 2.76 -4.83 -14.16
CA VAL A 57 4.22 -4.75 -13.99
C VAL A 57 4.57 -3.33 -13.57
N PHE A 58 4.73 -3.11 -12.26
CA PHE A 58 4.97 -1.77 -11.71
C PHE A 58 5.58 -1.80 -10.30
N ILE A 59 6.16 -0.67 -9.91
CA ILE A 59 6.57 -0.34 -8.54
C ILE A 59 6.04 1.05 -8.16
N GLU A 60 5.67 1.20 -6.90
CA GLU A 60 5.15 2.43 -6.32
C GLU A 60 5.88 2.70 -5.01
N TYR A 61 6.51 3.88 -4.89
CA TYR A 61 7.26 4.29 -3.70
C TYR A 61 7.23 5.81 -3.50
N ALA A 62 7.52 6.29 -2.29
CA ALA A 62 7.56 7.72 -1.98
C ALA A 62 8.57 8.02 -0.85
N PRO A 63 9.01 9.28 -0.67
CA PRO A 63 9.67 9.73 0.56
C PRO A 63 8.85 9.33 1.78
N LEU A 64 9.50 8.75 2.79
CA LEU A 64 8.83 8.25 3.99
C LEU A 64 8.11 9.37 4.74
N GLU A 65 8.63 10.58 4.69
CA GLU A 65 8.06 11.78 5.30
C GLU A 65 6.70 12.13 4.71
N THR A 66 6.53 11.95 3.39
CA THR A 66 5.28 12.20 2.67
C THR A 66 4.48 10.92 2.42
N ALA A 67 4.99 9.75 2.82
CA ALA A 67 4.28 8.49 2.71
C ALA A 67 3.14 8.40 3.74
N TRP A 68 1.93 8.16 3.23
CA TRP A 68 0.67 7.92 3.93
C TRP A 68 0.62 6.54 4.60
N VAL A 69 1.58 6.30 5.48
CA VAL A 69 1.71 5.07 6.27
C VAL A 69 2.16 5.42 7.69
N PRO A 70 1.79 4.64 8.71
CA PRO A 70 2.13 4.90 10.11
C PRO A 70 3.53 4.35 10.43
N VAL A 71 4.50 4.80 9.64
CA VAL A 71 5.94 4.50 9.78
C VAL A 71 6.67 5.84 9.96
N ILE A 72 7.57 5.85 10.93
CA ILE A 72 8.40 6.99 11.31
C ILE A 72 9.84 6.66 10.97
N GLY A 73 10.52 7.59 10.34
CA GLY A 73 11.92 7.51 9.97
C GLY A 73 12.27 8.66 9.04
N ASP A 74 13.54 9.04 9.02
CA ASP A 74 14.00 10.19 8.27
C ASP A 74 14.77 9.75 7.04
N ASN A 75 14.51 10.41 5.91
CA ASN A 75 15.25 10.27 4.66
C ASN A 75 15.20 8.86 4.02
N TYR A 76 14.11 8.12 4.22
CA TYR A 76 13.86 6.83 3.54
C TYR A 76 12.93 6.98 2.34
N TYR A 77 12.98 6.01 1.43
CA TYR A 77 11.81 5.69 0.60
C TYR A 77 10.99 4.57 1.21
N TYR A 78 9.67 4.66 1.09
CA TYR A 78 8.74 3.60 1.42
C TYR A 78 8.13 3.02 0.15
N ILE A 79 8.28 1.71 -0.09
CA ILE A 79 7.63 1.00 -1.20
C ILE A 79 6.22 0.62 -0.77
N TYR A 80 5.23 1.20 -1.45
CA TYR A 80 3.82 0.84 -1.34
C TYR A 80 3.52 -0.50 -1.99
N CYS A 81 4.09 -0.72 -3.17
CA CYS A 81 3.65 -1.77 -4.08
C CYS A 81 4.77 -2.16 -5.04
N LEU A 82 5.03 -3.45 -5.21
CA LEU A 82 5.84 -4.01 -6.29
C LEU A 82 5.14 -5.26 -6.82
N TRP A 83 4.72 -5.22 -8.09
CA TRP A 83 3.95 -6.29 -8.72
C TRP A 83 4.44 -6.64 -10.11
N VAL A 84 4.55 -7.95 -10.35
CA VAL A 84 4.73 -8.54 -11.68
C VAL A 84 3.81 -9.76 -11.79
N ALA A 85 2.80 -9.69 -12.66
CA ALA A 85 1.80 -10.75 -12.81
C ALA A 85 1.65 -11.26 -14.25
N GLY A 86 0.96 -12.40 -14.38
CA GLY A 86 0.62 -13.01 -15.66
C GLY A 86 1.85 -13.37 -16.51
N PRO A 87 1.82 -13.12 -17.84
CA PRO A 87 2.87 -13.54 -18.77
C PRO A 87 4.18 -12.76 -18.65
N TYR A 88 4.27 -11.84 -17.67
CA TYR A 88 5.46 -11.03 -17.40
C TYR A 88 6.35 -11.62 -16.29
N LYS A 89 5.86 -12.64 -15.56
CA LYS A 89 6.67 -13.35 -14.56
C LYS A 89 7.87 -14.06 -15.22
N GLY A 90 8.99 -14.15 -14.49
CA GLY A 90 10.20 -14.83 -14.95
C GLY A 90 11.06 -14.04 -15.95
N LYS A 91 10.66 -12.82 -16.33
CA LYS A 91 11.37 -11.99 -17.32
C LYS A 91 12.33 -10.95 -16.73
N GLY A 92 12.59 -11.01 -15.42
CA GLY A 92 13.49 -10.07 -14.74
C GLY A 92 12.88 -8.71 -14.39
N TYR A 93 11.62 -8.41 -14.75
CA TYR A 93 11.02 -7.10 -14.50
C TYR A 93 10.94 -6.69 -13.03
N ALA A 94 10.67 -7.62 -12.11
CA ALA A 94 10.64 -7.29 -10.68
C ALA A 94 12.03 -6.85 -10.19
N LYS A 95 13.09 -7.50 -10.69
CA LYS A 95 14.47 -7.14 -10.40
C LYS A 95 14.79 -5.74 -10.94
N ALA A 96 14.48 -5.47 -12.21
CA ALA A 96 14.70 -4.17 -12.82
C ALA A 96 13.97 -3.03 -12.07
N LEU A 97 12.72 -3.26 -11.66
CA LEU A 97 11.94 -2.29 -10.89
C LEU A 97 12.53 -2.02 -9.50
N MET A 98 12.97 -3.07 -8.79
CA MET A 98 13.63 -2.92 -7.49
C MET A 98 14.99 -2.21 -7.64
N GLU A 99 15.83 -2.62 -8.60
CA GLU A 99 17.12 -1.98 -8.88
C GLU A 99 16.95 -0.50 -9.22
N HIS A 100 15.91 -0.14 -9.98
CA HIS A 100 15.59 1.25 -10.24
C HIS A 100 15.27 2.02 -8.95
N CYS A 101 14.38 1.52 -8.09
CA CYS A 101 14.04 2.19 -6.84
C CYS A 101 15.26 2.36 -5.91
N LEU A 102 16.13 1.35 -5.82
CA LEU A 102 17.35 1.44 -5.03
C LEU A 102 18.35 2.44 -5.62
N ALA A 103 18.51 2.48 -6.94
CA ALA A 103 19.36 3.45 -7.62
C ALA A 103 18.82 4.89 -7.46
N ASP A 104 17.50 5.06 -7.57
CA ASP A 104 16.83 6.33 -7.34
C ASP A 104 17.04 6.84 -5.90
N ALA A 105 16.89 5.95 -4.91
CA ALA A 105 17.15 6.26 -3.51
C ALA A 105 18.60 6.75 -3.30
N ARG A 106 19.58 6.06 -3.89
CA ARG A 106 21.00 6.46 -3.81
C ARG A 106 21.27 7.79 -4.51
N THR A 107 20.68 8.00 -5.68
CA THR A 107 20.84 9.23 -6.46
C THR A 107 20.31 10.44 -5.70
N HIS A 108 19.21 10.28 -4.98
CA HIS A 108 18.59 11.31 -4.15
C HIS A 108 19.14 11.36 -2.72
N GLY A 109 20.24 10.66 -2.42
CA GLY A 109 20.90 10.70 -1.12
C GLY A 109 20.03 10.18 0.03
N LYS A 110 19.10 9.26 -0.24
CA LYS A 110 18.27 8.62 0.79
C LYS A 110 19.11 7.72 1.69
N SER A 111 18.69 7.59 2.94
CA SER A 111 19.27 6.73 3.97
C SER A 111 18.93 5.24 3.75
N GLY A 112 17.89 4.95 2.98
CA GLY A 112 17.56 3.59 2.58
C GLY A 112 16.16 3.47 1.99
N VAL A 113 15.70 2.23 1.86
CA VAL A 113 14.35 1.89 1.37
C VAL A 113 13.69 0.92 2.33
N CYS A 114 12.42 1.14 2.66
CA CYS A 114 11.64 0.27 3.52
C CYS A 114 10.29 -0.10 2.92
N MET A 115 9.66 -1.14 3.46
CA MET A 115 8.37 -1.64 2.99
C MET A 115 7.68 -2.47 4.07
N LEU A 116 6.36 -2.53 4.02
CA LEU A 116 5.58 -3.40 4.89
C LEU A 116 5.82 -4.87 4.52
N GLY A 117 6.03 -5.68 5.55
CA GLY A 117 6.16 -7.13 5.53
C GLY A 117 5.26 -7.79 6.57
N ALA A 118 5.42 -9.09 6.73
CA ALA A 118 4.76 -9.93 7.69
C ALA A 118 5.51 -11.26 7.86
N GLU A 119 5.49 -11.81 9.07
CA GLU A 119 6.09 -13.11 9.39
C GLU A 119 5.63 -14.22 8.44
N LYS A 120 4.34 -14.16 8.05
CA LYS A 120 3.74 -15.02 7.03
C LYS A 120 3.33 -14.18 5.83
N GLN A 121 3.78 -14.57 4.64
CA GLN A 121 3.47 -13.87 3.40
C GLN A 121 1.97 -13.69 3.22
N LYS A 122 1.55 -12.44 2.98
CA LYS A 122 0.16 -12.07 2.68
C LYS A 122 0.01 -11.87 1.19
N ALA A 123 -1.16 -12.20 0.65
CA ALA A 123 -1.39 -12.22 -0.80
C ALA A 123 -1.25 -10.85 -1.48
N TRP A 124 -1.48 -9.75 -0.75
CA TRP A 124 -1.42 -8.38 -1.27
C TRP A 124 -0.08 -7.68 -0.98
N LEU A 125 0.74 -8.23 -0.08
CA LEU A 125 2.08 -7.74 0.16
C LEU A 125 3.00 -8.21 -0.97
N SER A 126 3.93 -7.35 -1.36
CA SER A 126 5.03 -7.76 -2.22
C SER A 126 5.80 -8.92 -1.61
N ASP A 127 6.37 -9.77 -2.45
CA ASP A 127 7.07 -10.98 -2.01
C ASP A 127 8.30 -10.62 -1.17
N GLN A 128 8.24 -10.92 0.12
CA GLN A 128 9.29 -10.56 1.07
C GLN A 128 10.54 -11.41 0.89
N SER A 129 10.40 -12.64 0.39
CA SER A 129 11.55 -13.48 0.04
C SER A 129 12.32 -12.90 -1.14
N PHE A 130 11.63 -12.21 -2.05
CA PHE A 130 12.26 -11.46 -3.12
C PHE A 130 13.00 -10.23 -2.57
N ALA A 131 12.37 -9.43 -1.70
CA ALA A 131 13.01 -8.25 -1.10
C ALA A 131 14.28 -8.63 -0.30
N ARG A 132 14.25 -9.73 0.46
CA ARG A 132 15.42 -10.24 1.21
C ARG A 132 16.62 -10.58 0.33
N LYS A 133 16.42 -10.96 -0.95
CA LYS A 133 17.52 -11.18 -1.91
C LYS A 133 18.28 -9.89 -2.26
N PHE A 134 17.68 -8.73 -2.03
CA PHE A 134 18.31 -7.41 -2.17
C PHE A 134 18.93 -6.90 -0.86
N GLY A 135 18.87 -7.70 0.22
CA GLY A 135 19.42 -7.33 1.53
C GLY A 135 18.44 -6.57 2.42
N PHE A 136 17.13 -6.60 2.14
CA PHE A 136 16.14 -6.09 3.09
C PHE A 136 16.10 -6.98 4.33
N GLU A 137 16.13 -6.36 5.50
CA GLU A 137 16.10 -7.01 6.82
C GLU A 137 14.90 -6.53 7.63
N VAL A 138 14.47 -7.32 8.61
CA VAL A 138 13.42 -6.92 9.55
C VAL A 138 14.02 -5.91 10.53
N VAL A 139 13.46 -4.70 10.57
CA VAL A 139 13.95 -3.61 11.43
C VAL A 139 12.97 -3.23 12.55
N ASP A 140 11.71 -3.62 12.41
CA ASP A 140 10.69 -3.46 13.46
C ASP A 140 9.57 -4.48 13.26
N THR A 141 8.81 -4.76 14.32
CA THR A 141 7.70 -5.72 14.30
C THR A 141 6.51 -5.24 15.11
N THR A 142 5.37 -5.89 14.89
CA THR A 142 4.15 -5.74 15.68
C THR A 142 3.74 -7.10 16.25
N ASP A 143 3.07 -7.12 17.41
CA ASP A 143 2.67 -8.36 18.10
C ASP A 143 1.75 -9.30 17.30
N ASN A 144 1.09 -8.80 16.26
CA ASN A 144 0.22 -9.59 15.36
C ASN A 144 0.91 -10.01 14.05
N GLY A 145 2.24 -10.04 14.04
CA GLY A 145 3.06 -10.69 13.01
C GLY A 145 3.24 -9.88 11.73
N TYR A 146 3.15 -8.55 11.78
CA TYR A 146 3.66 -7.68 10.73
C TYR A 146 5.11 -7.27 11.03
N GLU A 147 5.87 -7.12 9.94
CA GLU A 147 7.28 -6.75 9.96
C GLU A 147 7.43 -5.45 9.17
N LEU A 148 8.34 -4.58 9.58
CA LEU A 148 8.87 -3.51 8.73
C LEU A 148 10.20 -4.02 8.17
N LEU A 149 10.28 -4.11 6.85
CA LEU A 149 11.50 -4.49 6.16
C LEU A 149 12.23 -3.23 5.71
N ALA A 150 13.54 -3.17 5.88
CA ALA A 150 14.35 -2.08 5.35
C ALA A 150 15.70 -2.57 4.83
N LEU A 151 16.17 -1.93 3.76
CA LEU A 151 17.55 -1.94 3.32
C LEU A 151 18.15 -0.57 3.65
N SER A 152 18.97 -0.52 4.69
CA SER A 152 19.67 0.69 5.11
C SER A 152 20.97 0.89 4.32
N PHE A 153 21.28 2.13 3.96
CA PHE A 153 22.53 2.52 3.31
C PHE A 153 23.52 3.17 4.28
N ASP A 154 23.04 3.67 5.41
CA ASP A 154 23.83 4.42 6.40
C ASP A 154 23.79 3.83 7.82
N GLY A 155 23.06 2.72 8.02
CA GLY A 155 22.91 2.04 9.30
C GLY A 155 21.75 2.54 10.17
N THR A 156 21.06 3.62 9.78
CA THR A 156 19.81 4.03 10.44
C THR A 156 18.67 3.09 10.06
N THR A 157 17.55 3.11 10.78
CA THR A 157 16.37 2.30 10.44
C THR A 157 15.06 3.05 10.76
N PRO A 158 14.03 2.91 9.91
CA PRO A 158 12.69 3.36 10.24
C PRO A 158 12.00 2.38 11.20
N LYS A 159 10.89 2.81 11.82
CA LYS A 159 10.08 1.99 12.72
C LYS A 159 8.59 2.28 12.54
N PHE A 160 7.73 1.36 12.97
CA PHE A 160 6.31 1.66 13.08
C PHE A 160 6.07 2.77 14.11
N ALA A 161 5.07 3.60 13.86
CA ALA A 161 4.59 4.54 14.87
C ALA A 161 4.01 3.77 16.07
N GLU A 162 4.15 4.29 17.29
CA GLU A 162 3.68 3.60 18.51
C GLU A 162 2.16 3.32 18.46
N ASN A 163 1.39 4.25 17.91
CA ASN A 163 -0.04 4.06 17.64
C ASN A 163 -0.33 2.87 16.72
N ALA A 164 0.50 2.63 15.70
CA ALA A 164 0.32 1.51 14.78
C ALA A 164 0.44 0.15 15.49
N LYS A 165 1.22 0.07 16.57
CA LYS A 165 1.41 -1.15 17.36
C LYS A 165 0.26 -1.40 18.33
N LYS A 166 -0.55 -0.39 18.66
CA LYS A 166 -1.68 -0.53 19.61
C LYS A 166 -2.73 -1.52 19.11
N MET A 167 -2.97 -1.55 17.79
CA MET A 167 -3.89 -2.49 17.14
C MET A 167 -5.29 -2.52 17.79
N THR A 168 -5.69 -1.39 18.35
CA THR A 168 -6.94 -1.21 19.08
C THR A 168 -7.51 0.18 18.85
N ILE A 169 -8.84 0.29 18.94
CA ILE A 169 -9.58 1.55 18.86
C ILE A 169 -10.68 1.57 19.93
N GLU A 170 -11.17 2.76 20.25
CA GLU A 170 -12.28 2.92 21.21
C GLU A 170 -13.61 2.40 20.65
N SER A 171 -13.85 2.61 19.35
CA SER A 171 -15.10 2.22 18.70
C SER A 171 -15.35 0.71 18.80
N GLN A 172 -16.57 0.34 19.16
CA GLN A 172 -17.01 -1.05 19.25
C GLN A 172 -17.71 -1.53 17.98
N THR A 173 -18.06 -0.63 17.06
CA THR A 173 -18.69 -0.93 15.78
C THR A 173 -17.67 -1.49 14.80
N LEU A 174 -18.15 -2.00 13.65
CA LEU A 174 -17.25 -2.31 12.54
C LEU A 174 -16.64 -1.00 12.03
N THR A 175 -15.33 -0.80 12.15
CA THR A 175 -14.66 0.42 11.68
C THR A 175 -13.67 0.08 10.58
N VAL A 176 -13.78 0.79 9.45
CA VAL A 176 -12.89 0.64 8.29
C VAL A 176 -12.15 1.95 8.05
N TYR A 177 -10.84 1.94 8.22
CA TYR A 177 -9.94 2.99 7.76
C TYR A 177 -9.53 2.70 6.31
N TYR A 178 -9.60 3.71 5.45
CA TYR A 178 -9.23 3.55 4.03
C TYR A 178 -8.70 4.85 3.42
N ASP A 179 -7.93 4.72 2.35
CA ASP A 179 -7.65 5.82 1.42
C ASP A 179 -7.94 5.38 -0.03
N MET A 180 -7.63 6.23 -1.02
CA MET A 180 -7.86 5.94 -2.44
C MET A 180 -6.61 5.47 -3.19
N GLN A 181 -5.54 5.08 -2.48
CA GLN A 181 -4.29 4.63 -3.09
C GLN A 181 -4.49 3.35 -3.89
N CYS A 182 -5.35 2.41 -3.45
CA CYS A 182 -5.60 1.16 -4.16
C CYS A 182 -6.93 1.22 -4.93
N PRO A 183 -6.95 0.88 -6.23
CA PRO A 183 -8.15 1.05 -7.04
C PRO A 183 -9.21 -0.04 -6.79
N PHE A 184 -8.91 -1.04 -5.94
CA PHE A 184 -9.87 -2.03 -5.49
C PHE A 184 -10.70 -1.54 -4.29
N ILE A 185 -10.30 -0.45 -3.62
CA ILE A 185 -10.95 0.04 -2.40
C ILE A 185 -12.40 0.48 -2.64
N PRO A 186 -12.73 1.32 -3.64
CA PRO A 186 -14.11 1.81 -3.77
C PRO A 186 -15.15 0.71 -3.95
N GLY A 187 -14.85 -0.32 -4.73
CA GLY A 187 -15.74 -1.46 -4.91
C GLY A 187 -15.89 -2.31 -3.64
N ASN A 188 -14.80 -2.47 -2.88
CA ASN A 188 -14.82 -3.20 -1.61
C ASN A 188 -15.61 -2.44 -0.53
N LEU A 189 -15.40 -1.14 -0.45
CA LEU A 189 -16.09 -0.23 0.46
C LEU A 189 -17.60 -0.25 0.22
N GLU A 190 -18.02 -0.16 -1.04
CA GLU A 190 -19.43 -0.22 -1.44
C GLU A 190 -20.07 -1.56 -1.05
N MET A 191 -19.38 -2.68 -1.29
CA MET A 191 -19.87 -4.01 -0.91
C MET A 191 -20.09 -4.11 0.61
N ILE A 192 -19.15 -3.62 1.42
CA ILE A 192 -19.27 -3.66 2.89
C ILE A 192 -20.41 -2.74 3.34
N ARG A 193 -20.52 -1.53 2.79
CA ARG A 193 -21.62 -0.59 3.08
C ARG A 193 -22.98 -1.24 2.83
N GLN A 194 -23.18 -1.80 1.64
CA GLN A 194 -24.43 -2.48 1.27
C GLN A 194 -24.74 -3.68 2.19
N HIS A 195 -23.73 -4.48 2.54
CA HIS A 195 -23.93 -5.60 3.46
C HIS A 195 -24.36 -5.11 4.85
N CYS A 196 -23.68 -4.09 5.39
CA CYS A 196 -23.99 -3.53 6.70
C CYS A 196 -25.38 -2.90 6.74
N GLU A 197 -25.77 -2.13 5.72
CA GLU A 197 -27.10 -1.56 5.59
C GLU A 197 -28.19 -2.63 5.50
N ALA A 198 -27.98 -3.67 4.68
CA ALA A 198 -28.95 -4.75 4.51
C ALA A 198 -29.18 -5.59 5.78
N HIS A 199 -28.18 -5.69 6.67
CA HIS A 199 -28.23 -6.49 7.89
C HIS A 199 -28.33 -5.66 9.17
N GLY A 200 -28.48 -4.34 9.07
CA GLY A 200 -28.57 -3.45 10.24
C GLY A 200 -27.32 -3.45 11.11
N VAL A 201 -26.14 -3.66 10.52
CA VAL A 201 -24.85 -3.67 11.22
C VAL A 201 -24.30 -2.25 11.32
N PRO A 202 -24.11 -1.70 12.53
CA PRO A 202 -23.45 -0.40 12.69
C PRO A 202 -22.01 -0.45 12.18
N ALA A 203 -21.66 0.45 11.26
CA ALA A 203 -20.33 0.52 10.68
C ALA A 203 -19.88 1.96 10.45
N ASP A 204 -18.61 2.22 10.76
CA ASP A 204 -17.92 3.49 10.55
C ASP A 204 -16.89 3.34 9.43
N PHE A 205 -16.91 4.27 8.48
CA PHE A 205 -16.00 4.30 7.34
C PHE A 205 -15.19 5.60 7.41
N ILE A 206 -13.94 5.49 7.84
CA ILE A 206 -13.06 6.62 8.14
C ILE A 206 -12.07 6.79 6.98
N GLU A 207 -12.27 7.85 6.20
CA GLU A 207 -11.32 8.22 5.16
C GLU A 207 -10.06 8.85 5.79
N VAL A 208 -8.92 8.28 5.42
CA VAL A 208 -7.59 8.79 5.70
C VAL A 208 -7.27 9.77 4.57
N ASP A 209 -7.63 11.04 4.80
CA ASP A 209 -7.61 12.16 3.84
C ASP A 209 -6.50 13.19 4.13
N THR A 210 -5.67 12.92 5.14
CA THR A 210 -4.52 13.76 5.49
C THR A 210 -3.33 12.90 5.87
N LEU A 211 -2.13 13.41 5.58
CA LEU A 211 -0.88 12.78 6.00
C LEU A 211 -0.82 12.55 7.52
N ARG A 212 -1.30 13.51 8.31
CA ARG A 212 -1.38 13.38 9.77
C ARG A 212 -2.22 12.17 10.18
N LYS A 213 -3.44 12.03 9.63
CA LYS A 213 -4.28 10.83 9.91
C LYS A 213 -3.53 9.56 9.56
N ALA A 214 -2.87 9.51 8.40
CA ALA A 214 -2.12 8.33 7.96
C ALA A 214 -0.97 7.95 8.92
N LYS A 215 -0.28 8.95 9.47
CA LYS A 215 0.80 8.76 10.47
C LYS A 215 0.26 8.32 11.84
N GLU A 216 -0.93 8.77 12.22
CA GLU A 216 -1.59 8.51 13.51
C GLU A 216 -2.45 7.23 13.55
N LEU A 217 -2.50 6.45 12.46
CA LEU A 217 -3.34 5.26 12.37
C LEU A 217 -3.04 4.20 13.44
N PRO A 218 -4.07 3.53 13.98
CA PRO A 218 -3.93 2.60 15.11
C PRO A 218 -3.48 1.17 14.71
N CYS A 219 -3.07 0.95 13.46
CA CYS A 219 -2.58 -0.34 12.96
C CYS A 219 -1.45 -0.12 11.94
N VAL A 220 -0.75 -1.20 11.57
CA VAL A 220 -0.04 -1.18 10.28
C VAL A 220 -1.03 -0.85 9.18
N PHE A 221 -0.64 0.00 8.25
CA PHE A 221 -1.53 0.46 7.20
C PHE A 221 -0.74 0.80 5.95
N ASN A 222 -1.31 0.45 4.81
CA ASN A 222 -0.83 0.89 3.50
C ASN A 222 -1.91 1.70 2.77
N ASN A 223 -3.16 1.23 2.83
CA ASN A 223 -4.35 1.88 2.24
C ASN A 223 -5.69 1.39 2.83
N TRP A 224 -5.67 0.38 3.71
CA TRP A 224 -6.87 -0.26 4.26
C TRP A 224 -6.59 -0.85 5.65
N GLY A 225 -7.55 -0.74 6.57
CA GLY A 225 -7.50 -1.35 7.89
C GLY A 225 -8.89 -1.53 8.50
N VAL A 226 -9.18 -2.72 9.03
CA VAL A 226 -10.47 -3.10 9.59
C VAL A 226 -10.33 -3.37 11.08
N PHE A 227 -11.28 -2.87 11.84
CA PHE A 227 -11.45 -3.10 13.27
C PHE A 227 -12.88 -3.52 13.57
N TYR A 228 -13.06 -4.31 14.61
CA TYR A 228 -14.37 -4.66 15.15
C TYR A 228 -14.26 -4.87 16.66
N LYS A 229 -15.23 -4.36 17.44
CA LYS A 229 -15.23 -4.44 18.92
C LYS A 229 -13.90 -3.97 19.53
N GLY A 230 -13.40 -2.83 19.02
CA GLY A 230 -12.16 -2.21 19.46
C GLY A 230 -10.87 -2.93 19.09
N LYS A 231 -10.92 -4.04 18.34
CA LYS A 231 -9.75 -4.85 17.99
C LYS A 231 -9.44 -4.81 16.51
N PHE A 232 -8.15 -4.77 16.18
CA PHE A 232 -7.69 -4.92 14.80
C PHE A 232 -8.06 -6.30 14.26
N GLU A 233 -8.66 -6.31 13.08
CA GLU A 233 -9.12 -7.51 12.39
C GLU A 233 -8.19 -7.86 11.23
N THR A 234 -7.98 -6.92 10.31
CA THR A 234 -7.17 -7.17 9.12
C THR A 234 -6.86 -5.89 8.34
N VAL A 235 -5.81 -5.92 7.54
CA VAL A 235 -5.56 -4.96 6.44
C VAL A 235 -5.86 -5.57 5.06
N ASN A 236 -6.44 -6.78 5.02
CA ASN A 236 -6.94 -7.37 3.78
C ASN A 236 -8.28 -6.74 3.40
N LEU A 237 -8.49 -6.50 2.11
CA LEU A 237 -9.83 -6.26 1.58
C LEU A 237 -10.73 -7.46 1.90
N LEU A 238 -11.98 -7.19 2.26
CA LEU A 238 -12.92 -8.22 2.72
C LEU A 238 -13.77 -8.71 1.54
N ASP A 239 -14.02 -10.01 1.48
CA ASP A 239 -15.20 -10.52 0.80
C ASP A 239 -16.36 -10.69 1.80
N ALA A 240 -17.56 -11.02 1.30
CA ALA A 240 -18.73 -11.21 2.16
C ALA A 240 -18.50 -12.28 3.24
N ALA A 241 -17.81 -13.37 2.91
CA ALA A 241 -17.54 -14.45 3.85
C ALA A 241 -16.55 -14.03 4.97
N ALA A 242 -15.53 -13.25 4.63
CA ALA A 242 -14.61 -12.68 5.60
C ALA A 242 -15.31 -11.67 6.52
N LEU A 243 -16.16 -10.80 5.95
CA LEU A 243 -16.96 -9.86 6.72
C LEU A 243 -17.89 -10.59 7.71
N GLU A 244 -18.65 -11.58 7.26
CA GLU A 244 -19.53 -12.37 8.13
C GLU A 244 -18.77 -13.08 9.26
N ARG A 245 -17.57 -13.60 8.98
CA ARG A 245 -16.73 -14.22 10.03
C ARG A 245 -16.29 -13.22 11.09
N ILE A 246 -15.98 -11.99 10.69
CA ILE A 246 -15.64 -10.91 11.64
C ILE A 246 -16.87 -10.58 12.49
N LEU A 247 -18.03 -10.40 11.86
CA LEU A 247 -19.27 -10.02 12.54
C LEU A 247 -19.81 -11.08 13.51
N LYS A 248 -19.41 -12.35 13.35
CA LYS A 248 -19.76 -13.46 14.25
C LYS A 248 -18.93 -13.52 15.54
N LYS A 249 -17.85 -12.73 15.66
CA LYS A 249 -17.10 -12.57 16.91
C LYS A 249 -17.87 -11.69 17.89
#